data_AF-A0A951ESE4-F1
#
_entry.id   AF-A0A951ESE4-F1
#
_cell.length_a   1.000
_cell.length_b   1.000
_cell.length_c   1.000
_cell.angle_alpha   90.00
_cell.angle_beta   90.00
_cell.angle_gamma   90.00
#
_symmetry.space_group_name_H-M   'P 1'
#
loop_
_entity.id
_entity.type
_entity.pdbx_description
1 polymer ?
#
loop_
_entity_poly.entity_id
_entity_poly.type
_entity_poly.pdbx_seq_one_letter_code
_entity_poly.pdbx_strand_id
1 'polypeptide(L)' 'AADYGATALLSNHSEFDNAYFKAHASASRQAGEANPFDVGADGVARYFSVVQNCATATKIRAAGQ' A
#
# COMPACT_ATOMS: atom_id res chain seq x y z
N ALA A 1 -6.32 -8.56 4.37
CA ALA A 1 -6.59 -7.16 3.96
C ALA A 1 -8.00 -7.04 3.37
N ALA A 2 -8.31 -7.78 2.30
CA ALA A 2 -9.65 -7.84 1.71
C ALA A 2 -10.73 -8.25 2.73
N ASP A 3 -10.52 -9.35 3.46
CA ASP A 3 -11.48 -9.87 4.45
C ASP A 3 -11.76 -8.91 5.62
N TYR A 4 -10.91 -7.89 5.80
CA TYR A 4 -11.01 -6.90 6.87
C TYR A 4 -11.37 -5.50 6.35
N GLY A 5 -11.73 -5.37 5.06
CA GLY A 5 -12.15 -4.10 4.47
C GLY A 5 -11.05 -3.04 4.43
N ALA A 6 -9.78 -3.43 4.30
CA ALA A 6 -8.68 -2.48 4.26
C ALA A 6 -8.72 -1.62 2.98
N THR A 7 -8.74 -0.29 3.16
CA THR A 7 -8.69 0.69 2.07
C THR A 7 -7.46 1.60 2.13
N ALA A 8 -6.83 1.71 3.30
CA ALA A 8 -5.60 2.47 3.47
C ALA A 8 -4.36 1.60 3.24
N LEU A 9 -3.32 2.20 2.64
CA LEU A 9 -2.02 1.58 2.45
C LEU A 9 -0.92 2.42 3.09
N LEU A 10 -0.13 1.79 3.95
CA LEU A 10 1.09 2.34 4.53
C LEU A 10 2.20 1.32 4.33
N SER A 11 3.33 1.77 3.79
CA SER A 11 4.52 0.95 3.55
C SER A 11 5.59 1.27 4.59
N ASN A 12 6.64 0.44 4.65
CA ASN A 12 7.74 0.63 5.60
C ASN A 12 8.63 1.85 5.26
N HIS A 13 8.70 2.24 3.98
CA HIS A 13 9.55 3.34 3.53
C HIS A 13 8.70 4.42 2.91
N SER A 14 8.80 5.63 3.48
CA SER A 14 7.97 6.78 3.13
C SER A 14 8.05 7.20 1.66
N GLU A 15 9.11 6.81 0.98
CA GLU A 15 9.36 7.06 -0.43
C GLU A 15 8.44 6.25 -1.34
N PHE A 16 7.96 5.08 -0.89
CA PHE A 16 7.15 4.18 -1.71
C PHE A 16 5.64 4.43 -1.65
N ASP A 17 5.19 5.18 -0.65
CA ASP A 17 3.79 5.56 -0.48
C ASP A 17 3.58 7.07 -0.39
N ASN A 18 4.65 7.86 -0.50
CA ASN A 18 4.67 9.30 -0.34
C ASN A 18 4.28 9.75 1.08
N ALA A 19 4.53 8.92 2.11
CA ALA A 19 4.06 9.15 3.48
C ALA A 19 4.55 10.46 4.07
N TYR A 20 5.75 10.94 3.72
CA TYR A 20 6.24 12.23 4.21
C TYR A 20 5.24 13.34 3.86
N PHE A 21 4.87 13.48 2.59
CA PHE A 21 3.94 14.52 2.15
C PHE A 21 2.50 14.24 2.60
N LYS A 22 2.05 12.98 2.56
CA LYS A 22 0.70 12.59 2.99
C LYS A 22 0.45 12.83 4.48
N ALA A 23 1.44 12.57 5.33
CA ALA A 23 1.35 12.84 6.77
C ALA A 23 1.24 14.34 7.04
N HIS A 24 2.02 15.17 6.34
CA HIS A 24 1.92 16.63 6.47
C HIS A 24 0.61 17.18 5.91
N ALA A 25 0.12 16.65 4.79
CA ALA A 25 -1.20 17.00 4.26
C ALA A 25 -2.33 16.63 5.24
N SER A 26 -2.17 15.53 5.99
CA SER A 26 -3.14 15.10 7.00
C SER A 26 -3.27 16.09 8.16
N ALA A 27 -2.21 16.85 8.47
CA ALA A 27 -2.24 17.85 9.55
C ALA A 27 -3.15 19.05 9.24
N SER A 28 -3.35 19.37 7.96
CA SER A 28 -4.21 20.47 7.50
C SER A 28 -5.55 20.02 6.92
N ARG A 29 -5.87 18.72 7.05
CA ARG A 29 -7.04 18.09 6.44
C ARG A 29 -8.34 18.67 7.01
N GLN A 30 -9.23 19.10 6.12
CA GLN A 30 -10.55 19.64 6.48
C GLN A 30 -11.59 18.53 6.71
N ALA A 31 -12.71 18.89 7.33
CA ALA A 31 -13.83 17.97 7.47
C ALA A 31 -14.36 17.54 6.09
N GLY A 32 -14.59 16.23 5.91
CA GLY A 32 -15.06 15.66 4.65
C GLY A 32 -13.96 15.36 3.63
N GLU A 33 -12.72 15.83 3.83
CA GLU A 33 -11.60 15.45 2.96
C GLU A 33 -11.17 13.99 3.21
N ALA A 34 -10.89 13.26 2.14
CA ALA A 34 -10.45 11.87 2.20
C ALA A 34 -9.14 11.74 2.97
N ASN A 35 -8.96 10.60 3.64
CA ASN A 35 -7.67 10.26 4.25
C ASN A 35 -6.62 10.11 3.12
N PRO A 36 -5.49 10.83 3.15
CA PRO A 36 -4.46 10.74 2.10
C PRO A 36 -3.85 9.35 1.90
N PHE A 37 -3.98 8.46 2.89
CA PHE A 37 -3.54 7.07 2.80
C PHE A 37 -4.60 6.12 2.24
N ASP A 38 -5.85 6.58 2.08
CA ASP A 38 -6.89 5.79 1.43
C ASP A 38 -6.61 5.67 -0.07
N VAL A 39 -6.42 4.44 -0.53
CA VAL A 39 -6.19 4.07 -1.92
C VAL A 39 -7.30 3.17 -2.47
N GLY A 40 -8.37 2.96 -1.68
CA GLY A 40 -9.44 2.03 -1.97
C GLY A 40 -9.03 0.56 -1.87
N ALA A 41 -10.03 -0.32 -1.85
CA ALA A 41 -9.83 -1.77 -1.81
C ALA A 41 -9.02 -2.27 -3.02
N ASP A 42 -9.27 -1.72 -4.21
CA ASP A 42 -8.54 -2.07 -5.43
C ASP A 42 -7.06 -1.69 -5.34
N GLY A 43 -6.74 -0.53 -4.77
CA GLY A 43 -5.35 -0.11 -4.56
C GLY A 43 -4.62 -1.04 -3.60
N VAL A 44 -5.26 -1.42 -2.50
CA VAL A 44 -4.73 -2.41 -1.55
C VAL A 44 -4.53 -3.77 -2.23
N ALA A 45 -5.50 -4.25 -3.02
CA ALA A 45 -5.40 -5.52 -3.72
C ALA A 45 -4.22 -5.55 -4.72
N ARG A 46 -4.01 -4.45 -5.46
CA ARG A 46 -2.88 -4.32 -6.39
C ARG A 46 -1.53 -4.36 -5.67
N TYR A 47 -1.41 -3.72 -4.51
CA TYR A 47 -0.19 -3.80 -3.70
C TYR A 47 0.13 -5.25 -3.31
N PHE A 48 -0.85 -6.00 -2.80
CA PHE A 48 -0.65 -7.41 -2.43
C PHE A 48 -0.39 -8.33 -3.63
N SER A 49 -0.86 -7.97 -4.83
CA SER A 49 -0.49 -8.67 -6.06
C SER A 49 1.02 -8.55 -6.35
N VAL A 50 1.59 -7.35 -6.22
CA VAL A 50 3.05 -7.15 -6.36
C VAL A 50 3.82 -7.98 -5.34
N VAL A 51 3.41 -7.95 -4.07
CA VAL A 51 4.04 -8.75 -3.00
C VAL A 51 4.05 -10.24 -3.34
N GLN A 52 2.91 -10.78 -3.81
CA GLN A 52 2.80 -12.18 -4.21
C GLN A 52 3.68 -12.51 -5.43
N ASN A 53 3.75 -11.62 -6.41
CA ASN A 53 4.59 -11.81 -7.59
C ASN A 53 6.08 -11.85 -7.21
N CYS A 54 6.55 -10.93 -6.36
CA CYS A 54 7.93 -10.93 -5.86
C CYS A 54 8.26 -12.18 -5.04
N ALA A 55 7.33 -12.64 -4.19
CA ALA A 55 7.50 -13.87 -3.43
C ALA A 55 7.57 -15.10 -4.36
N THR A 56 6.75 -15.14 -5.40
CA THR A 56 6.75 -16.19 -6.42
C THR A 56 8.05 -16.22 -7.20
N ALA A 57 8.51 -15.06 -7.69
CA ALA A 57 9.79 -14.94 -8.39
C ALA A 57 10.97 -15.39 -7.52
N THR A 58 10.93 -15.06 -6.22
CA THR A 58 11.95 -15.51 -5.26
C THR A 58 11.97 -17.02 -5.11
N LYS A 59 10.79 -17.67 -5.06
CA LYS A 59 10.68 -19.14 -5.00
C LYS A 59 11.25 -19.81 -6.26
N ILE A 60 10.92 -19.28 -7.44
CA ILE A 60 11.45 -19.76 -8.73
C ILE A 60 12.98 -19.67 -8.72
N ARG A 61 13.52 -18.49 -8.37
CA ARG A 61 14.97 -18.28 -8.25
C ARG A 61 15.62 -19.24 -7.24
N ALA A 62 14.99 -19.49 -6.10
CA ALA A 62 15.51 -20.40 -5.09
C ALA A 62 15.48 -21.88 -5.53
N ALA A 63 14.57 -22.25 -6.42
CA ALA A 63 14.49 -23.57 -7.03
C ALA A 63 15.50 -23.77 -8.18
N GLY A 64 16.28 -22.75 -8.54
CA GLY A 64 17.25 -22.81 -9.64
C GLY A 64 16.62 -22.82 -11.03
N GLN A 65 15.38 -22.35 -11.16
CA GLN A 65 14.65 -22.20 -12.42
C GLN A 65 14.77 -20.78 -12.98
#